data_AF-A0AAV8ZKW8-F1
#
_entry.id   AF-A0AAV8ZKW8-F1
#
_cell.length_a   1.000
_cell.length_b   1.000
_cell.length_c   1.000
_cell.angle_alpha   90.00
_cell.angle_beta   90.00
_cell.angle_gamma   90.00
#
_symmetry.space_group_name_H-M   'P 1'
#
loop_
_entity.id
_entity.type
_entity.pdbx_description
1 polymer ?
#
loop_
_entity_poly.entity_id
_entity_poly.type
_entity_poly.pdbx_seq_one_letter_code
_entity_poly.pdbx_strand_id
1 'polypeptide(L)'
;MYFWMYSKAGEIRRDEACLDYSGQEVILYPCHGSKGNQYWDYDSELKLLRHGSSDKCLAINEAKNKLIMEQCNSESQRQQWSLENYDASKL
;
A
#
# COMPACT_ATOMS: atom_id res chain seq x y z
N MET A 1 -16.21 -10.71 -4.01
CA MET A 1 -15.38 -10.16 -5.09
C MET A 1 -14.49 -9.11 -4.45
N TYR A 2 -13.26 -9.48 -4.10
CA TYR A 2 -12.31 -8.58 -3.44
C TYR A 2 -11.41 -7.98 -4.51
N PHE A 3 -11.79 -6.83 -5.06
CA PHE A 3 -10.96 -6.12 -6.04
C PHE A 3 -10.41 -4.84 -5.40
N TRP A 4 -9.15 -4.53 -5.75
CA TRP A 4 -8.43 -3.32 -5.37
C TRP A 4 -7.80 -2.74 -6.63
N MET A 5 -7.65 -1.42 -6.66
CA MET A 5 -6.98 -0.71 -7.73
C MET A 5 -5.78 0.04 -7.15
N TYR A 6 -4.63 -0.10 -7.81
CA TYR A 6 -3.50 0.81 -7.61
C TYR A 6 -3.56 1.89 -8.69
N SER A 7 -3.80 3.14 -8.27
CA SER A 7 -4.03 4.26 -9.18
C SER A 7 -2.71 4.93 -9.59
N LYS A 8 -2.73 5.67 -10.71
CA LYS A 8 -1.62 6.52 -11.15
C LYS A 8 -1.22 7.58 -10.12
N ALA A 9 -2.14 7.97 -9.23
CA ALA A 9 -1.86 8.91 -8.15
C ALA A 9 -1.15 8.25 -6.95
N GLY A 10 -0.91 6.93 -6.99
CA GLY A 10 -0.36 6.14 -5.89
C GLY A 10 -1.38 5.78 -4.81
N GLU A 11 -2.67 5.73 -5.14
CA GLU A 11 -3.70 5.31 -4.19
C GLU A 11 -3.94 3.80 -4.33
N ILE A 12 -4.05 3.10 -3.21
CA ILE A 12 -4.62 1.74 -3.17
C ILE A 12 -6.08 1.89 -2.77
N ARG A 13 -7.01 1.67 -3.71
CA ARG A 13 -8.43 2.04 -3.52
C ARG A 13 -9.41 0.95 -3.92
N ARG A 14 -10.61 1.05 -3.34
CA ARG A 14 -11.81 0.31 -3.73
C ARG A 14 -12.98 1.29 -3.70
N ASP A 15 -13.59 1.51 -4.86
CA ASP A 15 -14.61 2.56 -5.04
C ASP A 15 -14.06 3.93 -4.57
N GLU A 16 -14.73 4.56 -3.61
CA GLU A 16 -14.35 5.85 -3.01
C GLU A 16 -13.52 5.72 -1.72
N ALA A 17 -13.10 4.50 -1.35
CA ALA A 17 -12.28 4.26 -0.16
C ALA A 17 -10.82 3.96 -0.54
N CYS A 18 -9.89 4.68 0.10
CA CYS A 18 -8.45 4.57 -0.09
C CYS A 18 -7.79 4.00 1.17
N LEU A 19 -6.72 3.22 0.96
CA LEU A 19 -5.84 2.76 2.03
C LEU A 19 -5.10 3.95 2.62
N ASP A 20 -5.17 4.11 3.93
CA ASP A 20 -4.73 5.31 4.64
C ASP A 20 -3.91 4.93 5.86
N TYR A 21 -2.77 5.60 6.07
CA TYR A 21 -1.94 5.44 7.27
C TYR A 21 -1.46 6.78 7.83
N SER A 22 -1.91 7.10 9.04
CA SER A 22 -1.58 8.34 9.76
C SER A 22 -0.59 8.16 10.91
N GLY A 23 0.07 7.00 11.01
CA GLY A 23 1.08 6.71 12.03
C GLY A 23 0.68 5.68 13.09
N GLN A 24 -0.56 5.21 13.10
CA GLN A 24 -1.06 4.21 14.05
C GLN A 24 -1.48 2.91 13.36
N GLU A 25 -2.57 2.95 12.60
CA GLU A 25 -3.15 1.78 11.94
C GLU A 25 -3.39 2.06 10.47
N VAL A 26 -3.36 1.00 9.66
CA VAL A 26 -3.75 1.05 8.26
C VAL A 26 -5.26 0.88 8.20
N ILE A 27 -5.96 1.89 7.69
CA ILE A 27 -7.42 1.93 7.63
C ILE A 27 -7.90 2.19 6.20
N LEU A 28 -9.21 2.09 6.00
CA LEU A 28 -9.88 2.62 4.82
C LEU A 28 -10.49 3.98 5.18
N TYR A 29 -10.18 4.99 4.38
CA TYR A 29 -10.73 6.34 4.54
C TYR A 29 -11.19 6.87 3.18
N PRO A 30 -12.18 7.80 3.11
CA PRO A 30 -12.57 8.40 1.85
C PRO A 30 -11.37 8.95 1.07
N CYS A 31 -11.28 8.60 -0.21
CA CYS A 31 -10.25 9.08 -1.11
C CYS A 31 -10.37 10.60 -1.25
N HIS A 32 -9.30 11.33 -0.95
CA HIS A 32 -9.29 12.80 -1.05
C HIS A 32 -8.34 13.34 -2.13
N GLY A 33 -7.66 12.47 -2.89
CA GLY A 33 -6.86 12.84 -4.06
C GLY A 33 -5.65 13.77 -3.79
N SER A 34 -5.35 14.04 -2.52
CA SER A 34 -4.32 15.00 -2.10
C SER A 34 -3.02 14.30 -1.67
N LYS A 35 -2.87 13.00 -1.99
CA LYS A 35 -1.75 12.15 -1.56
C LYS A 35 -1.65 12.08 -0.03
N GLY A 36 -0.50 12.44 0.55
CA GLY A 36 -0.28 12.45 2.00
C GLY A 36 -0.28 11.06 2.62
N ASN A 37 -1.20 10.82 3.55
CA ASN A 37 -1.43 9.55 4.23
C ASN A 37 -2.10 8.48 3.34
N GLN A 38 -2.57 8.84 2.14
CA GLN A 38 -3.16 7.92 1.16
C GLN A 38 -2.24 7.61 -0.02
N TYR A 39 -0.99 8.05 0.04
CA TYR A 39 -0.01 7.84 -1.02
C TYR A 39 0.91 6.65 -0.72
N TRP A 40 0.94 5.72 -1.67
CA TRP A 40 1.71 4.49 -1.66
C TRP A 40 2.54 4.42 -2.93
N ASP A 41 3.81 4.08 -2.76
CA ASP A 41 4.75 3.84 -3.84
C ASP A 41 5.01 2.33 -3.92
N TYR A 42 4.69 1.75 -5.07
CA TYR A 42 4.91 0.34 -5.33
C TYR A 42 6.20 0.13 -6.10
N ASP A 43 7.19 -0.47 -5.42
CA ASP A 43 8.40 -0.97 -6.07
C ASP A 43 8.11 -2.36 -6.62
N SER A 44 8.01 -2.48 -7.94
CA SER A 44 7.71 -3.76 -8.59
C SER A 44 8.88 -4.75 -8.63
N GLU A 45 10.12 -4.28 -8.46
CA GLU A 45 11.30 -5.15 -8.43
C GLU A 45 11.43 -5.79 -7.04
N LEU A 46 11.32 -5.00 -5.98
CA LEU A 46 11.39 -5.45 -4.60
C LEU A 46 10.05 -5.94 -4.05
N LYS A 47 8.95 -5.69 -4.78
CA LYS A 47 7.57 -6.00 -4.39
C LYS A 47 7.13 -5.30 -3.10
N LEU A 48 7.66 -4.11 -2.84
CA LEU A 48 7.37 -3.36 -1.62
C LEU A 48 6.29 -2.30 -1.86
N LEU A 49 5.40 -2.12 -0.88
CA LEU A 49 4.48 -0.99 -0.83
C LEU A 49 4.94 -0.01 0.24
N ARG A 50 5.67 1.03 -0.18
CA ARG A 50 6.20 2.07 0.69
C ARG A 50 5.16 3.17 0.87
N HIS A 51 4.89 3.54 2.12
CA HIS A 51 4.03 4.68 2.42
C HIS A 51 4.84 5.97 2.35
N GLY A 52 4.46 6.88 1.45
CA GLY A 52 5.35 7.94 1.02
C GLY A 52 5.69 9.00 2.08
N SER A 53 4.84 9.23 3.09
CA SER A 53 5.13 10.22 4.16
C SER A 53 5.86 9.63 5.37
N SER A 54 5.86 8.31 5.54
CA SER A 54 6.46 7.65 6.72
C SER A 54 7.71 6.84 6.42
N ASP A 55 7.99 6.57 5.13
CA ASP A 55 9.07 5.69 4.68
C ASP A 55 9.03 4.26 5.23
N LYS A 56 7.89 3.86 5.79
CA LYS A 56 7.58 2.50 6.22
C LYS A 56 6.93 1.71 5.10
N CYS A 57 7.08 0.39 5.15
CA CYS A 57 6.46 -0.52 4.20
C CYS A 57 5.27 -1.25 4.82
N LEU A 58 4.26 -1.49 4.00
CA LEU A 58 3.10 -2.31 4.36
C LEU A 58 3.56 -3.76 4.56
N ALA A 59 3.16 -4.35 5.68
CA ALA A 59 3.43 -5.74 5.99
C ALA A 59 2.16 -6.43 6.50
N ILE A 60 2.06 -7.74 6.27
CA ILE A 60 1.16 -8.57 7.06
C ILE A 60 1.85 -8.92 8.39
N ASN A 61 1.15 -8.92 9.51
CA ASN A 61 1.72 -9.34 10.79
C ASN A 61 2.01 -10.85 10.84
N GLU A 62 2.78 -11.30 11.83
CA GLU A 62 3.14 -12.72 12.00
C GLU A 62 1.92 -13.64 12.16
N ALA A 63 0.86 -13.16 12.82
CA ALA A 63 -0.40 -13.88 12.98
C ALA A 63 -1.25 -13.93 11.70
N LYS A 64 -0.83 -13.28 10.62
CA LYS A 64 -1.49 -13.22 9.31
C LYS A 64 -2.94 -12.73 9.35
N ASN A 65 -3.26 -11.86 10.29
CA ASN A 65 -4.63 -11.36 10.51
C ASN A 65 -4.74 -9.83 10.49
N LYS A 66 -3.63 -9.10 10.40
CA LYS A 66 -3.63 -7.62 10.41
C LYS A 66 -2.54 -7.07 9.51
N LEU A 67 -2.85 -5.96 8.83
CA LEU A 67 -1.88 -5.13 8.14
C LEU A 67 -1.21 -4.17 9.13
N ILE A 68 0.10 -4.06 9.04
CA ILE A 68 0.94 -3.23 9.90
C ILE A 68 1.97 -2.47 9.05
N MET A 69 2.57 -1.44 9.65
CA MET A 69 3.64 -0.65 9.03
C MET A 69 4.95 -0.88 9.77
N GLU A 70 5.96 -1.35 9.05
CA GLU A 70 7.29 -1.68 9.59
C GLU A 70 8.38 -0.95 8.78
N GLN A 71 9.62 -0.98 9.28
CA GLN A 71 10.77 -0.56 8.47
C GLN A 71 10.86 -1.45 7.22
N CYS A 72 11.08 -0.82 6.06
CA CYS A 72 11.18 -1.54 4.80
C CYS A 72 12.34 -2.55 4.82
N ASN A 73 12.03 -3.80 4.48
CA ASN A 73 12.99 -4.90 4.37
C ASN A 73 12.63 -5.76 3.15
N SER A 74 13.45 -5.69 2.10
CA SER A 74 13.27 -6.43 0.85
C SER A 74 13.40 -7.96 1.01
N GLU A 75 14.07 -8.43 2.07
CA GLU A 75 14.21 -9.85 2.39
C GLU A 75 12.98 -10.41 3.13
N SER A 76 12.13 -9.53 3.67
CA SER A 76 10.93 -9.94 4.42
C SER A 76 9.79 -10.32 3.48
N GLN A 77 9.47 -11.62 3.42
CA GLN A 77 8.31 -12.10 2.67
C GLN A 77 6.98 -11.50 3.14
N ARG A 78 6.90 -11.02 4.40
CA ARG A 78 5.69 -10.36 4.93
C ARG A 78 5.43 -8.99 4.30
N GLN A 79 6.44 -8.40 3.65
CA GLN A 79 6.39 -7.10 2.99
C GLN A 79 6.33 -7.20 1.46
N GLN A 80 6.34 -8.41 0.90
CA GLN A 80 6.32 -8.61 -0.55
C GLN A 80 4.88 -8.78 -1.05
N TRP A 81 4.42 -7.84 -1.85
CA TRP A 81 3.07 -7.78 -2.42
C TRP A 81 3.11 -7.97 -3.92
N SER A 82 2.18 -8.75 -4.49
CA SER A 82 2.01 -8.86 -5.94
C SER A 82 0.67 -8.25 -6.32
N LEU A 83 0.71 -7.22 -7.16
CA LEU A 83 -0.48 -6.55 -7.66
C LEU A 83 -0.95 -7.23 -8.95
N GLU A 84 -2.19 -7.70 -8.97
CA GLU A 84 -2.78 -8.31 -10.16
C GLU A 84 -2.93 -7.27 -11.27
N ASN A 85 -2.62 -7.65 -12.52
CA ASN A 85 -2.70 -6.77 -13.70
C ASN A 85 -1.86 -5.49 -13.59
N TYR A 86 -0.78 -5.51 -12.80
CA TYR A 86 0.16 -4.41 -12.72
C TYR A 86 0.83 -4.15 -14.07
N ASP A 87 0.85 -2.88 -14.46
CA ASP A 87 1.42 -2.42 -15.71
C ASP A 87 2.14 -1.09 -15.47
N ALA A 88 3.47 -1.13 -15.44
CA ALA A 88 4.31 0.04 -15.20
C ALA A 88 4.10 1.14 -16.26
N SER A 89 3.61 0.81 -17.47
CA SER A 89 3.34 1.81 -18.51
C SER A 89 2.11 2.68 -18.22
N LYS A 90 1.28 2.29 -17.24
CA LYS A 90 0.06 3.02 -16.84
C LYS A 90 0.26 3.97 -15.66
N LEU A 91 1.47 4.02 -15.09
CA LEU A 91 1.88 4.98 -14.06
C LEU A 91 2.21 6.34 -14.65
#